data_AF-A0A7J7GRJ5-F1
#
_entry.id   AF-A0A7J7GRJ5-F1
#
_cell.length_a   1.000
_cell.length_b   1.000
_cell.length_c   1.000
_cell.angle_alpha   90.00
_cell.angle_beta   90.00
_cell.angle_gamma   90.00
#
_symmetry.space_group_name_H-M   'P 1'
#
loop_
_entity.id
_entity.type
_entity.pdbx_description
1 polymer ?
#
loop_
_entity_poly.entity_id
_entity_poly.type
_entity_poly.pdbx_seq_one_letter_code
_entity_poly.pdbx_strand_id
1 'polypeptide(L)'
;MAAAKAACLNHVSRESSDINRLSKFYQEIFGFEQIESPKLEFNVIWLKLGPSFFLHLIERNPETKLPEGPWSAVSAVADTKNLPRGHHICFSVSNFDSFVQTLKGMAWRLQAVKIQNSKLGCSICKWTW
;
A
#
# COMPACT_ATOMS: atom_id res chain seq x y z
N MET A 1 -19.57 -17.00 5.40
CA MET A 1 -18.20 -16.88 5.97
C MET A 1 -17.45 -15.81 5.21
N ALA A 2 -16.50 -15.12 5.85
CA ALA A 2 -15.65 -14.13 5.17
C ALA A 2 -14.77 -14.81 4.09
N ALA A 3 -14.69 -14.21 2.90
CA ALA A 3 -13.91 -14.76 1.77
C ALA A 3 -12.39 -14.80 2.05
N ALA A 4 -11.88 -13.90 2.90
CA ALA A 4 -10.47 -13.82 3.27
C ALA A 4 -10.22 -14.41 4.67
N LYS A 5 -10.42 -15.72 4.84
CA LYS A 5 -10.16 -16.38 6.13
C LYS A 5 -8.68 -16.26 6.48
N ALA A 6 -8.40 -15.77 7.70
CA ALA A 6 -7.04 -15.47 8.19
C ALA A 6 -6.30 -14.34 7.44
N ALA A 7 -7.03 -13.35 6.91
CA ALA A 7 -6.41 -12.12 6.44
C ALA A 7 -5.72 -11.36 7.59
N CYS A 8 -4.53 -10.83 7.32
CA CYS A 8 -3.77 -10.01 8.26
C CYS A 8 -3.55 -8.62 7.66
N LEU A 9 -3.67 -7.57 8.48
CA LEU A 9 -3.21 -6.25 8.08
C LEU A 9 -1.70 -6.32 7.82
N ASN A 10 -1.29 -5.97 6.59
CA ASN A 10 0.11 -5.96 6.20
C ASN A 10 0.73 -4.58 6.45
N HIS A 11 0.13 -3.53 5.89
CA HIS A 11 0.57 -2.16 6.09
C HIS A 11 -0.53 -1.15 5.77
N VAL A 12 -0.34 0.08 6.24
CA VAL A 12 -1.10 1.27 5.83
C VAL A 12 -0.17 2.15 5.00
N SER A 13 -0.65 2.61 3.85
CA SER A 13 0.08 3.53 2.98
C SER A 13 -0.50 4.93 3.07
N ARG A 14 0.37 5.92 3.22
CA ARG A 14 0.03 7.34 3.27
C ARG A 14 0.87 8.12 2.28
N GLU A 15 0.20 8.82 1.37
CA GLU A 15 0.89 9.79 0.51
C GLU A 15 1.20 11.08 1.29
N SER A 16 2.31 11.74 0.97
CA SER A 16 2.61 13.08 1.47
C SER A 16 3.55 13.85 0.54
N SER A 17 3.38 15.17 0.51
CA SER A 17 4.30 16.12 -0.12
C SER A 17 5.65 16.25 0.60
N ASP A 18 5.71 15.91 1.90
CA ASP A 18 6.95 15.93 2.69
C ASP A 18 7.05 14.67 3.57
N ILE A 19 7.48 13.58 2.94
CA ILE A 19 7.62 12.28 3.62
C ILE A 19 8.73 12.29 4.68
N ASN A 20 9.72 13.17 4.59
CA ASN A 20 10.83 13.25 5.54
C ASN A 20 10.42 13.94 6.83
N ARG A 21 9.70 15.07 6.75
CA ARG A 21 9.13 15.70 7.94
C ARG A 21 8.12 14.78 8.62
N LEU A 22 7.33 14.08 7.83
CA LEU A 22 6.34 13.14 8.35
C LEU A 22 6.99 11.91 9.00
N SER A 23 8.06 11.37 8.41
CA SER A 23 8.77 10.24 9.00
C SER A 23 9.41 10.61 10.33
N LYS A 24 10.00 11.82 10.44
CA LYS A 24 10.53 12.33 11.71
C LYS A 24 9.44 12.42 12.78
N PHE A 25 8.28 12.97 12.44
CA PHE A 25 7.15 13.03 13.38
C PHE A 25 6.76 11.64 13.92
N TYR A 26 6.65 10.61 13.07
CA TYR A 26 6.30 9.27 13.53
C TYR A 26 7.42 8.61 14.35
N GLN A 27 8.68 8.85 14.01
CA GLN A 27 9.81 8.34 14.77
C GLN A 27 9.91 9.02 16.14
N GLU A 28 9.87 10.35 16.18
CA GLU A 28 10.10 11.15 17.39
C GLU A 28 8.91 11.11 18.37
N ILE A 29 7.67 11.15 17.87
CA ILE A 29 6.47 11.24 18.72
C ILE A 29 5.93 9.86 19.09
N PHE A 30 5.99 8.90 18.16
CA PHE A 30 5.37 7.59 18.32
C PHE A 30 6.38 6.43 18.41
N GLY A 31 7.69 6.69 18.28
CA GLY A 31 8.71 5.67 18.42
C GLY A 31 8.75 4.66 17.27
N PHE A 32 8.34 5.06 16.07
CA PHE A 32 8.49 4.19 14.90
C PHE A 32 9.97 3.98 14.56
N GLU A 33 10.28 2.82 13.98
CA GLU A 33 11.59 2.50 13.44
C GLU A 33 11.54 2.54 11.92
N GLN A 34 12.49 3.23 11.28
CA GLN A 34 12.63 3.18 9.82
C GLN A 34 13.30 1.87 9.39
N ILE A 35 12.72 1.19 8.40
CA ILE A 35 13.24 -0.07 7.83
C ILE A 35 13.68 0.10 6.38
N GLU A 36 14.40 -0.89 5.84
CA GLU A 36 14.85 -0.87 4.44
C GLU A 36 13.66 -0.75 3.48
N SER A 37 13.76 0.19 2.55
CA SER A 37 12.75 0.43 1.53
C SER A 37 13.23 -0.08 0.16
N PRO A 38 12.35 -0.64 -0.68
CA PRO A 38 12.69 -0.91 -2.08
C PRO A 38 13.08 0.40 -2.79
N LYS A 39 14.02 0.30 -3.73
CA LYS A 39 14.34 1.40 -4.64
C LYS A 39 13.24 1.48 -5.72
N LEU A 40 12.45 2.55 -5.68
CA LEU A 40 11.44 2.90 -6.68
C LEU A 40 11.86 4.19 -7.38
N GLU A 41 11.20 4.56 -8.47
CA GLU A 41 11.46 5.81 -9.21
C GLU A 41 10.98 7.08 -8.49
N PHE A 42 10.34 6.90 -7.33
CA PHE A 42 9.86 7.95 -6.45
C PHE A 42 10.22 7.61 -5.00
N ASN A 43 10.27 8.63 -4.15
CA ASN A 43 10.71 8.44 -2.78
C ASN A 43 9.65 7.72 -1.94
N VAL A 44 10.10 6.75 -1.16
CA VAL A 44 9.27 5.99 -0.23
C VAL A 44 10.03 5.76 1.08
N ILE A 45 9.31 5.81 2.19
CA ILE A 45 9.86 5.51 3.53
C ILE A 45 8.97 4.44 4.18
N TRP A 46 9.61 3.38 4.68
CA TRP A 46 8.93 2.35 5.45
C TRP A 46 9.23 2.53 6.92
N LEU A 47 8.17 2.60 7.72
CA LEU A 47 8.22 2.71 9.16
C LEU A 47 7.53 1.51 9.80
N LYS A 48 8.05 1.04 10.92
CA LYS A 48 7.55 -0.08 11.69
C LYS A 48 7.22 0.38 13.12
N LEU A 49 6.10 -0.06 13.65
CA LEU A 49 5.72 0.10 15.06
C LEU A 49 5.44 -1.26 15.67
N GLY A 50 6.23 -1.64 16.66
CA GLY A 50 6.12 -2.95 17.29
C GLY A 50 6.30 -4.11 16.30
N PRO A 51 5.80 -5.32 16.60
CA PRO A 51 6.13 -6.51 15.82
C PRO A 51 5.40 -6.60 14.46
N SER A 52 4.27 -5.91 14.29
CA SER A 52 3.31 -6.24 13.22
C SER A 52 2.67 -5.05 12.52
N PHE A 53 2.97 -3.81 12.90
CA PHE A 53 2.40 -2.63 12.23
C PHE A 53 3.43 -1.95 11.35
N PHE A 54 3.08 -1.75 10.07
CA PHE A 54 3.92 -1.10 9.08
C PHE A 54 3.19 0.09 8.45
N LEU A 55 3.89 1.22 8.35
CA LEU A 55 3.43 2.45 7.73
C LEU A 55 4.34 2.78 6.55
N HIS A 56 3.75 2.83 5.36
CA HIS A 56 4.44 3.12 4.10
C HIS A 56 4.13 4.56 3.68
N LEU A 57 5.13 5.44 3.77
CA LEU A 57 5.02 6.83 3.33
C LEU A 57 5.44 6.93 1.87
N ILE A 58 4.57 7.48 1.04
CA ILE A 58 4.76 7.57 -0.41
C ILE A 58 4.88 9.04 -0.81
N GLU A 59 5.93 9.39 -1.55
CA GLU A 59 6.07 10.71 -2.13
C GLU A 59 4.93 11.00 -3.10
N ARG A 60 4.21 12.07 -2.81
CA ARG A 60 3.14 12.56 -3.66
C ARG A 60 3.66 12.90 -5.07
N ASN A 61 2.90 12.56 -6.11
CA ASN A 61 3.23 13.01 -7.46
C ASN A 61 3.07 14.55 -7.53
N PRO A 62 4.12 15.33 -7.84
CA PRO A 62 4.02 16.79 -7.90
C PRO A 62 3.07 17.29 -9.00
N GLU A 63 2.78 16.48 -10.01
CA GLU A 63 1.88 16.83 -11.11
C GLU A 63 0.40 16.71 -10.72
N THR A 64 0.06 16.06 -9.60
CA THR A 64 -1.34 15.93 -9.17
C THR A 64 -1.85 17.20 -8.50
N LYS A 65 -2.90 17.80 -9.09
CA LYS A 65 -3.60 18.99 -8.58
C LYS A 65 -4.68 18.68 -7.53
N LEU A 66 -4.89 17.41 -7.20
CA LEU A 66 -5.92 16.99 -6.23
C LEU A 66 -5.45 17.28 -4.79
N PRO A 67 -6.28 17.28 -3.76
CA PRO A 67 -5.79 17.35 -2.37
C PRO A 67 -5.05 16.06 -1.95
N GLU A 68 -4.33 16.07 -0.81
CA GLU A 68 -3.86 14.81 -0.17
C GLU A 68 -5.08 14.05 0.37
N GLY A 69 -5.30 12.82 -0.09
CA GLY A 69 -6.47 12.02 0.28
C GLY A 69 -6.89 11.04 -0.83
N PRO A 70 -7.97 10.25 -0.67
CA PRO A 70 -8.33 9.14 -1.57
C PRO A 70 -8.56 9.48 -3.05
N TRP A 71 -8.39 10.74 -3.45
CA TRP A 71 -8.47 11.22 -4.83
C TRP A 71 -7.35 10.69 -5.73
N SER A 72 -6.22 10.24 -5.18
CA SER A 72 -5.14 9.56 -5.93
C SER A 72 -5.41 8.07 -6.19
N ALA A 73 -6.63 7.59 -5.89
CA ALA A 73 -7.04 6.22 -6.12
C ALA A 73 -7.29 5.89 -7.61
N VAL A 74 -6.32 6.08 -8.51
CA VAL A 74 -6.45 5.67 -9.93
C VAL A 74 -6.32 4.15 -10.10
N SER A 75 -6.82 3.64 -11.23
CA SER A 75 -6.85 2.21 -11.52
C SER A 75 -5.48 1.55 -11.41
N ALA A 76 -5.46 0.25 -11.09
CA ALA A 76 -4.22 -0.50 -10.97
C ALA A 76 -3.48 -0.56 -12.32
N VAL A 77 -2.19 -0.21 -12.34
CA VAL A 77 -1.34 -0.19 -13.55
C VAL A 77 -0.29 -1.29 -13.51
N ALA A 78 0.08 -1.82 -14.68
CA ALA A 78 1.11 -2.85 -14.79
C ALA A 78 2.54 -2.26 -14.76
N ASP A 79 2.72 -1.04 -15.25
CA ASP A 79 4.01 -0.36 -15.26
C ASP A 79 4.31 0.27 -13.88
N THR A 80 5.44 -0.12 -13.28
CA THR A 80 5.88 0.36 -11.97
C THR A 80 6.08 1.88 -11.94
N LYS A 81 6.37 2.49 -13.09
CA LYS A 81 6.52 3.96 -13.23
C LYS A 81 5.23 4.71 -12.96
N ASN A 82 4.11 4.08 -13.29
CA ASN A 82 2.77 4.67 -13.20
C ASN A 82 2.04 4.28 -11.92
N LEU A 83 2.74 3.67 -10.94
CA LEU A 83 2.10 3.15 -9.74
C LEU A 83 1.30 4.26 -9.04
N PRO A 84 0.01 4.03 -8.75
CA PRO A 84 -0.78 5.00 -8.03
C PRO A 84 -0.15 5.23 -6.66
N ARG A 85 0.28 6.47 -6.41
CA ARG A 85 0.94 6.89 -5.17
C ARG A 85 -0.02 7.13 -4.00
N GLY A 86 -1.25 6.63 -4.11
CA GLY A 86 -2.35 6.96 -3.22
C GLY A 86 -2.47 6.11 -1.97
N HIS A 87 -3.27 6.62 -1.03
CA HIS A 87 -3.58 5.96 0.24
C HIS A 87 -4.22 4.60 0.01
N HIS A 88 -3.74 3.59 0.74
CA HIS A 88 -4.34 2.25 0.72
C HIS A 88 -4.04 1.50 2.01
N ILE A 89 -4.84 0.47 2.26
CA ILE A 89 -4.63 -0.50 3.31
C ILE A 89 -4.34 -1.83 2.62
N CYS A 90 -3.23 -2.46 2.96
CA CYS A 90 -2.83 -3.73 2.38
C CYS A 90 -3.12 -4.87 3.36
N PHE A 91 -3.63 -5.98 2.83
CA PHE A 91 -3.86 -7.20 3.59
C PHE A 91 -3.05 -8.34 2.97
N SER A 92 -2.42 -9.14 3.85
CA SER A 92 -1.89 -10.44 3.49
C SER A 92 -3.01 -11.47 3.61
N VAL A 93 -3.11 -12.37 2.62
CA VAL A 93 -4.03 -13.51 2.62
C VAL A 93 -3.25 -14.79 2.43
N SER A 94 -3.76 -15.90 2.97
CA SER A 94 -3.10 -17.20 2.91
C SER A 94 -2.94 -17.75 1.50
N ASN A 95 -3.88 -17.46 0.60
CA ASN A 95 -3.81 -17.82 -0.81
C ASN A 95 -4.40 -16.71 -1.68
N PHE A 96 -3.52 -15.95 -2.33
CA PHE A 96 -3.89 -14.82 -3.19
C PHE A 96 -4.77 -15.24 -4.37
N ASP A 97 -4.37 -16.30 -5.09
CA ASP A 97 -5.03 -16.69 -6.33
C ASP A 97 -6.45 -17.21 -6.04
N SER A 98 -6.63 -18.04 -4.99
CA SER A 98 -7.94 -18.50 -4.53
C SER A 98 -8.84 -17.35 -4.06
N PHE A 99 -8.27 -16.37 -3.35
CA PHE A 99 -9.00 -15.19 -2.92
C PHE A 99 -9.52 -14.37 -4.11
N VAL A 100 -8.66 -14.11 -5.11
CA VAL A 100 -9.04 -13.42 -6.35
C VAL A 100 -10.14 -14.17 -7.11
N GLN A 101 -10.05 -15.50 -7.22
CA GLN A 101 -11.11 -16.29 -7.88
C GLN A 101 -12.44 -16.19 -7.13
N THR A 102 -12.41 -16.23 -5.79
CA THR A 102 -13.61 -16.05 -4.96
C THR A 102 -14.27 -14.70 -5.24
N LEU A 103 -13.49 -13.63 -5.33
CA LEU A 103 -14.01 -12.28 -5.60
C LEU A 103 -14.61 -12.14 -6.99
N LYS A 104 -13.98 -12.74 -8.01
CA LYS A 104 -14.52 -12.76 -9.38
C LYS A 104 -15.90 -13.43 -9.44
N GLY A 105 -16.13 -14.46 -8.63
CA GLY A 105 -17.43 -15.13 -8.51
C GLY A 105 -18.50 -14.35 -7.76
N MET A 106 -18.13 -13.29 -7.03
CA MET A 106 -19.03 -12.50 -6.18
C MET A 106 -19.53 -11.20 -6.82
N ALA A 107 -19.27 -10.97 -8.11
CA ALA A 107 -19.63 -9.76 -8.87
C ALA A 107 -19.06 -8.44 -8.31
N TRP A 108 -18.07 -8.49 -7.40
CA TRP A 108 -17.33 -7.30 -6.97
C TRP A 108 -16.37 -6.86 -8.07
N ARG A 109 -16.36 -5.55 -8.39
CA ARG A 109 -15.38 -4.99 -9.33
C ARG A 109 -13.99 -5.05 -8.70
N LEU A 110 -13.17 -5.98 -9.17
CA LEU A 110 -11.81 -6.18 -8.72
C LEU A 110 -10.82 -5.50 -9.67
N GLN A 111 -9.91 -4.71 -9.12
CA GLN A 111 -8.65 -4.37 -9.78
C GLN A 111 -7.50 -4.96 -8.96
N ALA A 112 -7.08 -6.16 -9.34
CA ALA A 112 -5.93 -6.82 -8.72
C ALA A 112 -4.73 -6.74 -9.66
N VAL A 113 -3.65 -6.11 -9.20
CA VAL A 113 -2.35 -6.19 -9.86
C VAL A 113 -1.42 -6.94 -8.91
N LYS A 114 -0.93 -8.10 -9.36
CA LYS A 114 0.02 -8.91 -8.60
C LYS A 114 1.41 -8.32 -8.81
N ILE A 115 1.80 -7.38 -7.95
CA ILE A 115 3.18 -6.88 -7.93
C ILE A 115 3.99 -7.81 -7.04
N GLN A 116 4.69 -8.79 -7.62
CA GLN A 116 5.61 -9.64 -6.85
C GLN A 116 6.93 -8.90 -6.62
N ASN A 117 7.17 -8.46 -5.39
CA ASN A 117 8.51 -8.08 -4.96
C ASN A 117 9.01 -9.10 -3.94
N SER A 118 9.97 -9.93 -4.36
CA SER A 118 10.52 -11.06 -3.59
C SER A 118 11.17 -10.65 -2.26
N LYS A 119 11.51 -9.37 -2.09
CA LYS A 119 12.04 -8.83 -0.82
C LYS A 119 10.97 -8.37 0.18
N LEU A 120 9.73 -8.12 -0.27
CA LEU A 120 8.66 -7.56 0.57
C LEU A 120 7.49 -8.51 0.78
N GLY A 121 7.45 -9.65 0.07
CA GLY A 121 6.37 -10.63 0.19
C GLY A 121 4.97 -10.08 -0.11
N CYS A 122 4.89 -8.91 -0.76
CA CYS A 122 3.65 -8.15 -0.88
C CYS A 122 2.95 -8.47 -2.20
N SER A 123 1.63 -8.58 -2.18
CA SER A 123 0.76 -8.49 -3.36
C SER A 123 -0.25 -7.39 -3.08
N ILE A 124 -0.21 -6.30 -3.84
CA ILE A 124 -1.04 -5.12 -3.58
C ILE A 124 -2.40 -5.31 -4.27
N CYS A 125 -3.46 -5.46 -3.48
CA CYS A 125 -4.83 -5.33 -3.98
C CYS A 125 -5.37 -3.94 -3.62
N LYS A 126 -5.85 -3.21 -4.63
CA LYS A 126 -6.55 -1.94 -4.45
C LYS A 126 -8.03 -2.16 -4.68
N TRP A 127 -8.84 -1.56 -3.83
CA TRP A 127 -10.30 -1.62 -3.89
C TRP A 127 -10.83 -0.24 -4.28
N THR A 128 -11.59 -0.15 -5.35
CA THR A 128 -12.35 1.04 -5.72
C THR A 128 -13.81 0.64 -5.82
N TRP A 129 -14.66 1.29 -5.03
CA TRP A 129 -16.12 1.09 -5.05
C TRP A 129 -16.76 1.95 -6.15
#